data_AF-A0A8J5GJ96-F1
#
_entry.id   AF-A0A8J5GJ96-F1
#
_cell.length_a   1.000
_cell.length_b   1.000
_cell.length_c   1.000
_cell.angle_alpha   90.00
_cell.angle_beta   90.00
_cell.angle_gamma   90.00
#
_symmetry.space_group_name_H-M   'P 1'
#
loop_
_entity.id
_entity.type
_entity.pdbx_description
1 polymer ?
#
loop_
_entity_poly.entity_id
_entity_poly.type
_entity_poly.pdbx_seq_one_letter_code
_entity_poly.pdbx_strand_id
1 'polypeptide(L)'
;MESALATAASIADQRQKIEQYKLILASVLSSSNDVSQAKRFIDHMVSDEVPLVVSRQLLQTFAQELGRLEADIQKEIAHYALAQIQPRVVSFEEQVLIIREKLAELYESEQQWSKAAQMLSGIDLDSGIRMLDDTYKLSKCVQITRLYLEDDDAVNAEAFINKASFLVSNSQHEVLNLQYKVCYARILDLKRKFLEAALRYYDISQIEKRQIGDEEINEEALEQALSAAVTCTILAAAGPQRSRVLATLYKDERCSKLKIYPILQKVNLERILRKPEIDAFAEELKAHQKAFLPDNFTVLDRAMIEHNLLSASKLYTNISFEELGALLGIPPQKVRLCRFSIFNFLDVDPLAAYLAFYKRNVLSVARLKNLARASLSNQRAARKTTLSNQGTARISRDIISAFNACLAKLELAFGGFEGKKLDPGAIQEELCRELQRALNVVADNLHKRDDALEVMIEALRTEVSKLKKRVAEDIDNFLWGMEQYFECMRRFYIWSFLLSCFLSTSFFILACCQIPAEKIAARMIYEDRMKGSIDQVEAVIHFEDDTEELQQWDQQVSIGCKLLIQFQDLHANINSVVNFPT
;
A
#
# COMPACT_ATOMS: atom_id res chain seq x y z
N MET A 1 -2.21 47.01 -41.01
CA MET A 1 -1.49 45.74 -40.79
C MET A 1 -1.90 44.67 -41.80
N GLU A 2 -3.19 44.33 -41.91
CA GLU A 2 -3.69 43.32 -42.88
C GLU A 2 -3.28 43.61 -44.33
N SER A 3 -3.37 44.87 -44.77
CA SER A 3 -2.90 45.24 -46.11
C SER A 3 -1.40 44.99 -46.32
N ALA A 4 -0.57 45.22 -45.29
CA ALA A 4 0.87 45.00 -45.36
C ALA A 4 1.21 43.51 -45.35
N LEU A 5 0.49 42.69 -44.56
CA LEU A 5 0.65 41.24 -44.53
C LEU A 5 0.19 40.60 -45.86
N ALA A 6 -0.93 41.05 -46.43
CA ALA A 6 -1.41 40.59 -47.73
C ALA A 6 -0.43 40.99 -48.87
N THR A 7 0.12 42.20 -48.82
CA THR A 7 1.14 42.64 -49.78
C THR A 7 2.39 41.76 -49.68
N ALA A 8 2.87 41.48 -48.48
CA ALA A 8 4.01 40.59 -48.26
C ALA A 8 3.71 39.13 -48.68
N ALA A 9 2.48 38.65 -48.50
CA ALA A 9 2.06 37.32 -48.93
C ALA A 9 2.12 37.15 -50.46
N SER A 10 1.82 38.21 -51.23
CA SER A 10 1.82 38.19 -52.70
C SER A 10 3.20 38.19 -53.36
N ILE A 11 4.28 38.43 -52.61
CA ILE A 11 5.65 38.46 -53.14
C ILE A 11 6.08 37.05 -53.54
N ALA A 12 6.52 36.88 -54.80
CA ALA A 12 6.99 35.60 -55.33
C ALA A 12 8.42 35.25 -54.88
N ASP A 13 9.31 36.25 -54.79
CA ASP A 13 10.70 36.04 -54.35
C ASP A 13 10.78 35.80 -52.84
N GLN A 14 11.31 34.64 -52.43
CA GLN A 14 11.35 34.26 -51.02
C GLN A 14 12.25 35.17 -50.18
N ARG A 15 13.36 35.67 -50.74
CA ARG A 15 14.30 36.52 -50.00
C ARG A 15 13.68 37.89 -49.70
N GLN A 16 13.11 38.53 -50.72
CA GLN A 16 12.36 39.79 -50.56
C GLN A 16 11.15 39.62 -49.64
N LYS A 17 10.44 38.49 -49.73
CA LYS A 17 9.31 38.16 -48.83
C LYS A 17 9.74 38.12 -47.37
N ILE A 18 10.85 37.44 -47.06
CA ILE A 18 11.39 37.37 -45.69
C ILE A 18 11.81 38.76 -45.19
N GLU A 19 12.50 39.57 -46.02
CA GLU A 19 12.90 40.92 -45.62
C GLU A 19 11.70 41.82 -45.32
N GLN A 20 10.65 41.78 -46.16
CA GLN A 20 9.43 42.55 -45.93
C GLN A 20 8.73 42.13 -44.63
N TYR A 21 8.62 40.83 -44.36
CA TYR A 21 8.08 40.37 -43.09
C TYR A 21 8.94 40.74 -41.88
N LYS A 22 10.27 40.79 -42.01
CA LYS A 22 11.15 41.27 -40.94
C LYS A 22 10.93 42.75 -40.62
N LEU A 23 10.68 43.59 -41.63
CA LEU A 23 10.34 45.00 -41.43
C LEU A 23 8.99 45.16 -40.71
N ILE A 24 8.00 44.33 -41.09
CA ILE A 24 6.70 44.29 -40.39
C ILE A 24 6.87 43.82 -38.95
N LEU A 25 7.66 42.77 -38.71
CA LEU A 25 7.95 42.28 -37.37
C LEU A 25 8.63 43.37 -36.50
N ALA A 26 9.60 44.09 -37.06
CA ALA A 26 10.28 45.17 -36.35
C ALA A 26 9.32 46.31 -35.98
N SER A 27 8.36 46.66 -36.84
CA SER A 27 7.37 47.69 -36.53
C SER A 27 6.37 47.24 -35.46
N VAL A 28 5.98 45.96 -35.47
CA VAL A 28 5.14 45.35 -34.42
C VAL A 28 5.84 45.38 -33.06
N LEU A 29 7.11 45.02 -33.01
CA LEU A 29 7.89 44.98 -31.77
C LEU A 29 8.25 46.39 -31.25
N SER A 30 8.41 47.37 -32.14
CA SER A 30 8.67 48.77 -31.77
C SER A 30 7.43 49.49 -31.24
N SER A 31 6.25 49.00 -31.59
CA SER A 31 4.96 49.53 -31.14
C SER A 31 4.61 48.92 -29.78
N SER A 32 5.38 49.28 -28.74
CA SER A 32 5.51 48.58 -27.46
C SER A 32 4.21 48.28 -26.67
N ASN A 33 3.07 48.82 -27.07
CA ASN A 33 1.77 48.63 -26.40
C ASN A 33 0.68 47.95 -27.24
N ASP A 34 0.94 47.54 -28.49
CA ASP A 34 -0.10 46.96 -29.33
C ASP A 34 -0.04 45.43 -29.41
N VAL A 35 -0.49 44.79 -28.33
CA VAL A 35 -0.67 43.32 -28.23
C VAL A 35 -1.49 42.77 -29.40
N SER A 36 -2.47 43.56 -29.90
CA SER A 36 -3.36 43.12 -30.98
C SER A 36 -2.61 42.95 -32.30
N GLN A 37 -1.62 43.81 -32.58
CA GLN A 37 -0.78 43.65 -33.76
C GLN A 37 0.08 42.39 -33.68
N ALA A 38 0.70 42.13 -32.52
CA ALA A 38 1.49 40.91 -32.33
C ALA A 38 0.66 39.64 -32.52
N LYS A 39 -0.56 39.60 -31.96
CA LYS A 39 -1.50 38.47 -32.13
C LYS A 39 -1.85 38.25 -33.61
N ARG A 40 -2.18 39.33 -34.34
CA ARG A 40 -2.47 39.25 -35.78
C ARG A 40 -1.28 38.77 -36.62
N PHE A 41 -0.07 39.19 -36.25
CA PHE A 41 1.15 38.71 -36.91
C PHE A 41 1.32 37.19 -36.72
N ILE A 42 1.11 36.70 -35.49
CA ILE A 42 1.18 35.27 -35.17
C ILE A 42 0.13 34.48 -35.97
N ASP A 43 -1.12 34.93 -35.98
CA ASP A 43 -2.21 34.26 -36.71
C ASP A 43 -1.86 34.13 -38.21
N HIS A 44 -1.32 35.20 -38.80
CA HIS A 44 -0.87 35.19 -40.20
C HIS A 44 0.29 34.23 -40.44
N MET A 45 1.28 34.18 -39.55
CA MET A 45 2.46 33.30 -39.67
C MET A 45 2.12 31.81 -39.54
N VAL A 46 1.09 31.47 -38.76
CA VAL A 46 0.64 30.08 -38.56
C VAL A 46 -0.37 29.63 -39.62
N SER A 47 -0.94 30.58 -40.37
CA SER A 47 -1.83 30.31 -41.50
C SER A 47 -1.13 29.57 -42.66
N ASP A 48 -1.93 28.98 -43.55
CA ASP A 48 -1.43 28.28 -44.73
C ASP A 48 -1.04 29.22 -45.88
N GLU A 49 -1.26 30.53 -45.73
CA GLU A 49 -0.87 31.54 -46.73
C GLU A 49 0.65 31.79 -46.76
N VAL A 50 1.35 31.44 -45.67
CA VAL A 50 2.77 31.65 -45.51
C VAL A 50 3.51 30.32 -45.66
N PRO A 51 4.47 30.21 -46.60
CA PRO A 51 5.29 29.00 -46.73
C PRO A 51 6.03 28.68 -45.43
N LEU A 52 6.04 27.41 -45.03
CA LEU A 52 6.54 26.96 -43.73
C LEU A 52 7.98 27.43 -43.42
N VAL A 53 8.86 27.46 -44.42
CA VAL A 53 10.25 27.94 -44.28
C VAL A 53 10.29 29.41 -43.83
N VAL A 54 9.41 30.24 -44.40
CA VAL A 54 9.29 31.67 -44.06
C VAL A 54 8.72 31.82 -42.65
N SER A 55 7.65 31.07 -42.32
CA SER A 55 7.05 31.09 -40.97
C SER A 55 8.04 30.68 -39.89
N ARG A 56 8.81 29.60 -40.08
CA ARG A 56 9.84 29.15 -39.11
C ARG A 56 10.89 30.21 -38.84
N GLN A 57 11.44 30.81 -39.89
CA GLN A 57 12.48 31.83 -39.76
C GLN A 57 11.96 33.07 -39.01
N LEU A 58 10.75 33.53 -39.35
CA LEU A 58 10.16 34.73 -38.74
C LEU A 58 9.70 34.49 -37.30
N LEU A 59 9.07 33.35 -37.02
CA LEU A 59 8.68 32.97 -35.65
C LEU A 59 9.90 32.75 -34.76
N GLN A 60 11.03 32.28 -35.31
CA GLN A 60 12.28 32.19 -34.58
C GLN A 60 12.85 33.58 -34.23
N THR A 61 12.89 34.50 -35.19
CA THR A 61 13.30 35.89 -34.93
C THR A 61 12.37 36.56 -33.91
N PHE A 62 11.06 36.35 -34.04
CA PHE A 62 10.06 36.83 -33.08
C PHE A 62 10.31 36.28 -31.67
N ALA A 63 10.57 34.97 -31.54
CA ALA A 63 10.84 34.34 -30.25
C ALA A 63 12.14 34.86 -29.59
N GLN A 64 13.18 35.15 -30.37
CA GLN A 64 14.44 35.72 -29.88
C GLN A 64 14.27 37.16 -29.38
N GLU A 65 13.47 37.96 -30.07
CA GLU A 65 13.24 39.37 -29.73
C GLU A 65 12.18 39.58 -28.64
N LEU A 66 11.50 38.50 -28.22
CA LEU A 66 10.40 38.53 -27.26
C LEU A 66 10.79 39.14 -25.90
N GLY A 67 12.06 38.99 -25.50
CA GLY A 67 12.60 39.53 -24.25
C GLY A 67 12.81 41.04 -24.21
N ARG A 68 12.53 41.77 -25.31
CA ARG A 68 12.59 43.25 -25.34
C ARG A 68 11.30 43.91 -24.88
N LEU A 69 10.21 43.14 -24.81
CA LEU A 69 8.90 43.61 -24.40
C LEU A 69 8.79 43.66 -22.87
N GLU A 70 7.82 44.41 -22.37
CA GLU A 70 7.47 44.39 -20.94
C GLU A 70 6.97 43.01 -20.52
N ALA A 71 7.26 42.60 -19.28
CA ALA A 71 6.98 41.26 -18.75
C ALA A 71 5.54 40.78 -18.97
N ASP A 72 4.54 41.61 -18.68
CA ASP A 72 3.13 41.19 -18.77
C ASP A 72 2.67 41.05 -20.23
N ILE A 73 3.10 41.96 -21.10
CA ILE A 73 2.86 41.90 -22.54
C ILE A 73 3.56 40.68 -23.14
N GLN A 74 4.80 40.42 -22.74
CA GLN A 74 5.58 39.26 -23.15
C GLN A 74 4.86 37.95 -22.80
N LYS A 75 4.33 37.82 -21.57
CA LYS A 75 3.55 36.64 -21.14
C LYS A 75 2.31 36.47 -22.00
N GLU A 76 1.53 37.53 -22.19
CA GLU A 76 0.27 37.46 -22.93
C GLU A 76 0.50 37.01 -24.38
N ILE A 77 1.48 37.62 -25.06
CA ILE A 77 1.78 37.30 -26.45
C ILE A 77 2.39 35.89 -26.57
N ALA A 78 3.29 35.49 -25.67
CA ALA A 78 3.90 34.16 -25.72
C ALA A 78 2.89 33.05 -25.47
N HIS A 79 1.98 33.20 -24.50
CA HIS A 79 0.90 32.23 -24.28
C HIS A 79 -0.03 32.14 -25.48
N TYR A 80 -0.36 33.29 -26.09
CA TYR A 80 -1.13 33.30 -27.34
C TYR A 80 -0.40 32.58 -28.47
N ALA A 81 0.90 32.85 -28.65
CA ALA A 81 1.73 32.19 -29.66
C ALA A 81 1.75 30.67 -29.48
N LEU A 82 1.98 30.19 -28.26
CA LEU A 82 1.97 28.76 -27.95
C LEU A 82 0.59 28.13 -28.26
N ALA A 83 -0.50 28.80 -27.90
CA ALA A 83 -1.85 28.31 -28.18
C ALA A 83 -2.14 28.20 -29.70
N GLN A 84 -1.73 29.20 -30.49
CA GLN A 84 -1.92 29.18 -31.94
C GLN A 84 -1.01 28.17 -32.64
N ILE A 85 0.21 27.98 -32.16
CA ILE A 85 1.17 27.03 -32.73
C ILE A 85 0.81 25.58 -32.38
N GLN A 86 0.11 25.34 -31.26
CA GLN A 86 -0.20 24.00 -30.73
C GLN A 86 -0.77 23.00 -31.77
N PRO A 87 -1.72 23.34 -32.66
CA PRO A 87 -2.24 22.42 -33.67
C PRO A 87 -1.19 21.93 -34.68
N ARG A 88 -0.12 22.71 -34.87
CA ARG A 88 0.99 22.43 -35.80
C ARG A 88 2.33 22.30 -35.07
N VAL A 89 2.34 21.93 -33.79
CA VAL A 89 3.52 21.96 -32.92
C VAL A 89 4.73 21.20 -33.49
N VAL A 90 4.50 20.06 -34.15
CA VAL A 90 5.54 19.24 -34.80
C VAL A 90 6.30 20.02 -35.89
N SER A 91 5.63 20.98 -36.53
CA SER A 91 6.24 21.83 -37.56
C SER A 91 7.08 22.98 -36.97
N PHE A 92 6.88 23.34 -35.70
CA PHE A 92 7.44 24.53 -35.07
C PHE A 92 8.16 24.22 -33.74
N GLU A 93 8.68 23.01 -33.57
CA GLU A 93 9.29 22.54 -32.31
C GLU A 93 10.40 23.48 -31.79
N GLU A 94 11.27 23.97 -32.68
CA GLU A 94 12.37 24.87 -32.30
C GLU A 94 11.86 26.23 -31.79
N GLN A 95 10.85 26.80 -32.46
CA GLN A 95 10.26 28.07 -32.05
C GLN A 95 9.52 27.93 -30.71
N VAL A 96 8.78 26.82 -30.53
CA VAL A 96 8.09 26.51 -29.27
C VAL A 96 9.07 26.35 -28.11
N LEU A 97 10.22 25.70 -28.34
CA LEU A 97 11.27 25.57 -27.33
C LEU A 97 11.79 26.94 -26.88
N ILE A 98 12.15 27.82 -27.82
CA ILE A 98 12.68 29.16 -27.49
C ILE A 98 11.64 29.98 -26.71
N ILE A 99 10.37 29.94 -27.14
CA ILE A 99 9.29 30.66 -26.44
C ILE A 99 9.11 30.13 -25.02
N ARG A 100 9.11 28.80 -24.82
CA ARG A 100 8.98 28.18 -23.49
C ARG A 100 10.15 28.50 -22.58
N GLU A 101 11.39 28.50 -23.10
CA GLU A 101 12.58 28.88 -22.32
C GLU A 101 12.51 30.34 -21.87
N LYS A 102 12.14 31.26 -22.78
CA LYS A 102 11.99 32.69 -22.44
C LYS A 102 10.88 32.94 -21.43
N LEU A 103 9.75 32.23 -21.54
CA LEU A 103 8.69 32.29 -20.54
C LEU A 103 9.13 31.73 -19.19
N ALA A 104 9.89 30.63 -19.18
CA ALA A 104 10.42 30.05 -17.95
C ALA A 104 11.39 31.01 -17.24
N GLU A 105 12.33 31.62 -17.98
CA GLU A 105 13.25 32.64 -17.46
C GLU A 105 12.48 33.82 -16.82
N LEU A 106 11.40 34.27 -17.48
CA LEU A 106 10.56 35.35 -16.98
C LEU A 106 9.83 34.95 -15.69
N TYR A 107 9.19 33.78 -15.65
CA TYR A 107 8.53 33.29 -14.43
C TYR A 107 9.52 33.03 -13.30
N GLU A 108 10.73 32.58 -13.60
CA GLU A 108 11.81 32.40 -12.63
C GLU A 108 12.23 33.75 -12.02
N SER A 109 12.37 34.80 -12.84
CA SER A 109 12.68 36.16 -12.36
C SER A 109 11.60 36.76 -11.44
N GLU A 110 10.35 36.31 -11.59
CA GLU A 110 9.20 36.69 -10.76
C GLU A 110 8.96 35.75 -9.57
N GLN A 111 9.87 34.80 -9.32
CA GLN A 111 9.76 33.78 -8.27
C GLN A 111 8.48 32.91 -8.38
N GLN A 112 7.93 32.78 -9.59
CA GLN A 112 6.80 31.89 -9.89
C GLN A 112 7.34 30.51 -10.32
N TRP A 113 7.94 29.80 -9.37
CA TRP A 113 8.72 28.58 -9.62
C TRP A 113 7.93 27.46 -10.32
N SER A 114 6.73 27.14 -9.84
CA SER A 114 5.93 26.05 -10.42
C SER A 114 5.42 26.39 -11.83
N LYS A 115 5.16 27.66 -12.16
CA LYS A 115 4.85 28.06 -13.55
C LYS A 115 6.07 27.99 -14.46
N ALA A 116 7.25 28.41 -13.98
CA ALA A 116 8.50 28.26 -14.74
C ALA A 116 8.79 26.78 -15.05
N ALA A 117 8.62 25.91 -14.05
CA ALA A 117 8.76 24.47 -14.21
C ALA A 117 7.76 23.90 -15.22
N GLN A 118 6.50 24.35 -15.18
CA GLN A 118 5.48 23.96 -16.16
C GLN A 118 5.85 24.35 -17.58
N MET A 119 6.41 25.54 -17.80
CA MET A 119 6.85 25.99 -19.14
C MET A 119 7.92 25.06 -19.71
N LEU A 120 8.96 24.74 -18.92
CA LEU A 120 10.04 23.85 -19.33
C LEU A 120 9.58 22.39 -19.45
N SER A 121 8.69 21.92 -18.58
CA SER A 121 8.18 20.55 -18.59
C SER A 121 7.39 20.19 -19.85
N GLY A 122 6.79 21.19 -20.51
CA GLY A 122 6.09 20.99 -21.79
C GLY A 122 6.99 20.98 -23.02
N ILE A 123 8.33 21.04 -22.84
CA ILE A 123 9.28 20.75 -23.92
C ILE A 123 9.35 19.24 -24.09
N ASP A 124 9.13 18.75 -25.31
CA ASP A 124 9.32 17.33 -25.62
C ASP A 124 10.81 16.99 -25.73
N LEU A 125 11.37 16.50 -24.62
CA LEU A 125 12.78 16.09 -24.52
C LEU A 125 13.09 14.80 -25.27
N ASP A 126 12.07 14.03 -25.68
CA ASP A 126 12.21 12.75 -26.36
C ASP A 126 11.73 12.77 -27.81
N SER A 127 11.55 13.98 -28.39
CA SER A 127 11.18 14.15 -29.80
C SER A 127 12.11 13.34 -30.71
N GLY A 128 11.53 12.42 -31.48
CA GLY A 128 12.26 11.59 -32.44
C GLY A 128 12.74 12.35 -33.68
N ILE A 129 12.32 13.61 -33.84
CA ILE A 129 12.66 14.46 -34.99
C ILE A 129 13.93 15.28 -34.71
N ARG A 130 14.14 15.68 -33.45
CA ARG A 130 15.33 16.44 -33.02
C ARG A 130 16.26 15.54 -32.20
N MET A 131 17.44 15.27 -32.75
CA MET A 131 18.56 14.71 -31.99
C MET A 131 18.99 15.73 -30.92
N LEU A 132 18.47 15.61 -29.70
CA LEU A 132 18.91 16.38 -28.54
C LEU A 132 20.08 15.66 -27.87
N ASP A 133 21.11 16.42 -27.50
CA ASP A 133 22.24 15.89 -26.74
C ASP A 133 21.80 15.44 -25.34
N ASP A 134 22.36 14.32 -24.86
CA ASP A 134 22.02 13.76 -23.54
C ASP A 134 22.35 14.75 -22.41
N THR A 135 23.39 15.58 -22.58
CA THR A 135 23.74 16.63 -21.63
C THR A 135 22.65 17.69 -21.53
N TYR A 136 22.09 18.09 -22.67
CA TYR A 136 21.01 19.08 -22.72
C TYR A 136 19.75 18.54 -22.03
N LYS A 137 19.38 17.27 -22.31
CA LYS A 137 18.26 16.60 -21.65
C LYS A 137 18.46 16.53 -20.14
N LEU A 138 19.66 16.14 -19.70
CA LEU A 138 20.00 16.08 -18.28
C LEU A 138 19.89 17.46 -17.62
N SER A 139 20.48 18.49 -18.23
CA SER A 139 20.44 19.87 -17.75
C SER A 139 19.00 20.36 -17.56
N LYS A 140 18.12 20.14 -18.55
CA LYS A 140 16.70 20.53 -18.45
C LYS A 140 15.96 19.74 -17.37
N CYS A 141 16.17 18.43 -17.26
CA CYS A 141 15.54 17.65 -16.19
C CYS A 141 15.96 18.13 -14.79
N VAL A 142 17.25 18.44 -14.59
CA VAL A 142 17.75 18.98 -13.31
C VAL A 142 17.18 20.38 -13.05
N GLN A 143 17.13 21.25 -14.07
CA GLN A 143 16.54 22.59 -13.96
C GLN A 143 15.06 22.54 -13.57
N ILE A 144 14.26 21.71 -14.25
CA ILE A 144 12.83 21.52 -13.94
C ILE A 144 12.66 21.01 -12.50
N THR A 145 13.51 20.05 -12.10
CA THR A 145 13.48 19.51 -10.74
C THR A 145 13.76 20.59 -9.70
N ARG A 146 14.79 21.42 -9.93
CA ARG A 146 15.15 22.52 -9.03
C ARG A 146 13.98 23.50 -8.88
N LEU A 147 13.33 23.89 -9.97
CA LEU A 147 12.19 24.81 -9.93
C LEU A 147 11.01 24.23 -9.11
N TYR A 148 10.65 22.96 -9.29
CA TYR A 148 9.60 22.35 -8.45
C TYR A 148 10.01 22.26 -6.97
N LEU A 149 11.29 22.06 -6.68
CA LEU A 149 11.81 22.00 -5.31
C LEU A 149 11.81 23.35 -4.58
N GLU A 150 11.76 24.48 -5.28
CA GLU A 150 11.62 25.80 -4.65
C GLU A 150 10.18 26.05 -4.15
N ASP A 151 9.20 25.29 -4.64
CA ASP A 151 7.79 25.31 -4.20
C ASP A 151 7.43 24.07 -3.34
N ASP A 152 8.45 23.35 -2.84
CA ASP A 152 8.32 22.09 -2.07
C ASP A 152 7.49 20.98 -2.79
N ASP A 153 7.31 21.06 -4.12
CA ASP A 153 6.56 20.08 -4.92
C ASP A 153 7.42 18.86 -5.27
N ALA A 154 7.59 17.99 -4.28
CA ALA A 154 8.38 16.77 -4.42
C ALA A 154 7.80 15.77 -5.44
N VAL A 155 6.50 15.81 -5.70
CA VAL A 155 5.83 14.82 -6.59
C VAL A 155 6.20 15.09 -8.03
N ASN A 156 6.04 16.34 -8.49
CA ASN A 156 6.42 16.71 -9.84
C ASN A 156 7.95 16.69 -10.02
N ALA A 157 8.71 17.11 -9.00
CA ALA A 157 10.18 17.02 -9.01
C ALA A 157 10.68 15.58 -9.21
N GLU A 158 10.08 14.60 -8.53
CA GLU A 158 10.47 13.18 -8.64
C GLU A 158 10.28 12.62 -10.06
N ALA A 159 9.24 13.05 -10.77
CA ALA A 159 9.00 12.60 -12.14
C ALA A 159 10.16 12.96 -13.09
N PHE A 160 10.76 14.15 -12.93
CA PHE A 160 11.86 14.61 -13.77
C PHE A 160 13.22 14.12 -13.29
N ILE A 161 13.45 14.00 -11.98
CA ILE A 161 14.72 13.48 -11.48
C ILE A 161 14.91 12.00 -11.86
N ASN A 162 13.82 11.22 -11.91
CA ASN A 162 13.89 9.83 -12.34
C ASN A 162 14.27 9.72 -13.82
N LYS A 163 13.84 10.65 -14.67
CA LYS A 163 14.30 10.75 -16.06
C LYS A 163 15.79 11.09 -16.13
N ALA A 164 16.25 12.04 -15.30
CA ALA A 164 17.67 12.39 -15.20
C ALA A 164 18.55 11.21 -14.74
N SER A 165 18.04 10.31 -13.90
CA SER A 165 18.82 9.18 -13.38
C SER A 165 19.36 8.23 -14.46
N PHE A 166 18.65 8.12 -15.60
CA PHE A 166 19.09 7.29 -16.73
C PHE A 166 20.21 7.94 -17.54
N LEU A 167 20.35 9.27 -17.45
CA LEU A 167 21.31 10.06 -18.23
C LEU A 167 22.59 10.35 -17.42
N VAL A 168 22.47 10.47 -16.09
CA VAL A 168 23.58 10.79 -15.19
C VAL A 168 24.75 9.80 -15.27
N SER A 169 24.48 8.50 -15.42
CA SER A 169 25.54 7.48 -15.45
C SER A 169 26.51 7.66 -16.62
N ASN A 170 26.04 8.25 -17.71
CA ASN A 170 26.81 8.43 -18.95
C ASN A 170 27.35 9.85 -19.10
N SER A 171 27.00 10.77 -18.19
CA SER A 171 27.39 12.18 -18.27
C SER A 171 28.79 12.41 -17.72
N GLN A 172 29.62 13.10 -18.51
CA GLN A 172 30.96 13.55 -18.09
C GLN A 172 30.91 14.90 -17.34
N HIS A 173 29.74 15.54 -17.26
CA HIS A 173 29.59 16.85 -16.63
C HIS A 173 29.46 16.73 -15.10
N GLU A 174 30.59 16.87 -14.40
CA GLU A 174 30.65 16.71 -12.94
C GLU A 174 29.74 17.69 -12.18
N VAL A 175 29.60 18.94 -12.64
CA VAL A 175 28.71 19.96 -12.03
C VAL A 175 27.25 19.52 -12.08
N LEU A 176 26.76 19.11 -13.26
CA LEU A 176 25.38 18.63 -13.42
C LEU A 176 25.11 17.36 -12.59
N ASN A 177 26.10 16.47 -12.51
CA ASN A 177 26.03 15.28 -11.66
C ASN A 177 25.91 15.64 -10.17
N LEU A 178 26.61 16.68 -9.71
CA LEU A 178 26.47 17.20 -8.35
C LEU A 178 25.09 17.81 -8.12
N GLN A 179 24.62 18.68 -9.01
CA GLN A 179 23.30 19.30 -8.92
C GLN A 179 22.18 18.25 -8.88
N TYR A 180 22.29 17.20 -9.70
CA TYR A 180 21.41 16.03 -9.65
C TYR A 180 21.42 15.37 -8.26
N LYS A 181 22.60 15.07 -7.69
CA LYS A 181 22.71 14.45 -6.37
C LYS A 181 22.05 15.28 -5.28
N VAL A 182 22.27 16.59 -5.29
CA VAL A 182 21.66 17.54 -4.33
C VAL A 182 20.13 17.55 -4.47
N CYS A 183 19.61 17.66 -5.70
CA CYS A 183 18.17 17.63 -5.95
C CYS A 183 17.55 16.30 -5.51
N TYR A 184 18.20 15.18 -5.81
CA TYR A 184 17.71 13.86 -5.41
C TYR A 184 17.65 13.70 -3.89
N ALA A 185 18.67 14.17 -3.16
CA ALA A 185 18.66 14.18 -1.69
C ALA A 185 17.51 15.05 -1.13
N ARG A 186 17.28 16.24 -1.69
CA ARG A 186 16.16 17.13 -1.31
C ARG A 186 14.79 16.48 -1.52
N ILE A 187 14.59 15.77 -2.63
CA ILE A 187 13.33 15.05 -2.91
C ILE A 187 13.08 13.98 -1.85
N LEU A 188 14.10 13.19 -1.50
CA LEU A 188 13.97 12.14 -0.48
C LEU A 188 13.61 12.72 0.90
N ASP A 189 14.20 13.85 1.27
CA ASP A 189 13.90 14.61 2.50
C ASP A 189 12.43 15.07 2.52
N LEU A 190 11.96 15.72 1.46
CA LEU A 190 10.55 16.16 1.32
C LEU A 190 9.56 14.99 1.36
N LYS A 191 9.92 13.86 0.75
CA LYS A 191 9.13 12.63 0.77
C LYS A 191 9.20 11.85 2.08
N ARG A 192 9.90 12.38 3.10
CA ARG A 192 10.08 11.78 4.42
C ARG A 192 10.82 10.44 4.39
N LYS A 193 11.61 10.19 3.33
CA LYS A 193 12.55 9.07 3.24
C LYS A 193 13.87 9.44 3.89
N PHE A 194 13.80 9.81 5.17
CA PHE A 194 14.89 10.50 5.85
C PHE A 194 16.19 9.71 5.91
N LEU A 195 16.14 8.39 6.10
CA LEU A 195 17.35 7.57 6.16
C LEU A 195 18.08 7.53 4.81
N GLU A 196 17.32 7.41 3.70
CA GLU A 196 17.88 7.46 2.34
C GLU A 196 18.44 8.85 2.03
N ALA A 197 17.71 9.91 2.40
CA ALA A 197 18.15 11.29 2.26
C ALA A 197 19.44 11.56 3.03
N ALA A 198 19.52 11.08 4.29
CA ALA A 198 20.68 11.26 5.16
C ALA A 198 21.96 10.69 4.55
N LEU A 199 21.89 9.48 4.00
CA LEU A 199 23.03 8.85 3.33
C LEU A 199 23.49 9.68 2.13
N ARG A 200 22.56 10.20 1.32
CA ARG A 200 22.90 11.04 0.15
C ARG A 200 23.50 12.38 0.56
N TYR A 201 22.95 13.03 1.58
CA TYR A 201 23.51 14.27 2.12
C TYR A 201 24.90 14.05 2.73
N TYR A 202 25.11 12.93 3.42
CA TYR A 202 26.42 12.56 3.94
C TYR A 202 27.42 12.34 2.80
N ASP A 203 27.06 11.57 1.77
CA ASP A 203 27.90 11.37 0.58
C ASP A 203 28.30 12.70 -0.08
N ILE A 204 27.37 13.67 -0.16
CA ILE A 204 27.65 15.01 -0.70
C ILE A 204 28.64 15.77 0.21
N SER A 205 28.50 15.66 1.53
CA SER A 205 29.42 16.31 2.49
C SER A 205 30.85 15.78 2.44
N GLN A 206 31.06 14.58 1.88
CA GLN A 206 32.37 13.93 1.76
C GLN A 206 33.10 14.30 0.47
N ILE A 207 32.55 15.21 -0.35
CA ILE A 207 33.20 15.64 -1.59
C ILE A 207 34.45 16.47 -1.24
N GLU A 208 35.63 15.89 -1.50
CA GLU A 208 36.93 16.54 -1.24
C GLU A 208 37.32 17.56 -2.33
N LYS A 209 36.78 17.40 -3.55
CA LYS A 209 37.06 18.29 -4.68
C LYS A 209 36.41 19.64 -4.43
N ARG A 210 37.20 20.63 -4.01
CA ARG A 210 36.74 22.02 -3.78
C ARG A 210 36.45 22.80 -5.07
N GLN A 211 36.91 22.27 -6.21
CA GLN A 211 36.63 22.81 -7.54
C GLN A 211 36.11 21.70 -8.43
N ILE A 212 34.92 21.90 -9.01
CA ILE A 212 34.31 20.99 -9.95
C ILE A 212 33.99 21.79 -11.22
N GLY A 213 34.78 21.58 -12.28
CA GLY A 213 34.71 22.42 -13.47
C GLY A 213 35.01 23.89 -13.15
N ASP A 214 34.09 24.77 -13.52
CA ASP A 214 34.18 26.22 -13.28
C ASP A 214 33.55 26.67 -11.95
N GLU A 215 32.87 25.76 -11.22
CA GLU A 215 32.22 26.08 -9.95
C GLU A 215 33.11 25.70 -8.75
N GLU A 216 33.29 26.65 -7.83
CA GLU A 216 33.93 26.43 -6.53
C GLU A 216 32.86 25.98 -5.52
N ILE A 217 33.11 24.84 -4.86
CA ILE A 217 32.21 24.35 -3.81
C ILE A 217 32.48 25.16 -2.53
N ASN A 218 31.51 25.96 -2.12
CA ASN A 218 31.55 26.66 -0.84
C ASN A 218 31.59 25.63 0.31
N GLU A 219 32.54 25.80 1.23
CA GLU A 219 32.69 24.97 2.43
C GLU A 219 31.43 25.02 3.31
N GLU A 220 30.72 26.15 3.33
CA GLU A 220 29.44 26.31 4.01
C GLU A 220 28.34 25.40 3.43
N ALA A 221 28.35 25.15 2.11
CA ALA A 221 27.37 24.28 1.47
C ALA A 221 27.61 22.79 1.84
N LEU A 222 28.87 22.39 2.01
CA LEU A 222 29.23 21.05 2.50
C LEU A 222 28.86 20.88 3.98
N GLU A 223 29.05 21.91 4.80
CA GLU A 223 28.60 21.92 6.20
C GLU A 223 27.07 21.84 6.29
N GLN A 224 26.34 22.56 5.43
CA GLN A 224 24.88 22.47 5.33
C GLN A 224 24.42 21.07 4.91
N ALA A 225 25.11 20.41 3.98
CA ALA A 225 24.82 19.02 3.60
C ALA A 225 25.05 18.07 4.78
N LEU A 226 26.15 18.23 5.54
CA LEU A 226 26.40 17.43 6.74
C LEU A 226 25.32 17.66 7.82
N SER A 227 24.93 18.92 8.04
CA SER A 227 23.85 19.29 8.95
C SER A 227 22.51 18.67 8.54
N ALA A 228 22.19 18.69 7.25
CA ALA A 228 21.00 18.03 6.70
C ALA A 228 21.05 16.50 6.88
N ALA A 229 22.22 15.88 6.72
CA ALA A 229 22.41 14.45 6.95
C ALA A 229 22.12 14.05 8.41
N VAL A 230 22.66 14.81 9.36
CA VAL A 230 22.41 14.61 10.80
C VAL A 230 20.94 14.82 11.12
N THR A 231 20.35 15.90 10.62
CA THR A 231 18.93 16.23 10.83
C THR A 231 18.01 15.11 10.32
N CYS A 232 18.21 14.66 9.08
CA CYS A 232 17.46 13.54 8.50
C CYS A 232 17.67 12.24 9.31
N THR A 233 18.89 11.95 9.75
CA THR A 233 19.15 10.75 10.56
C THR A 233 18.40 10.79 11.90
N ILE A 234 18.34 11.95 12.55
CA ILE A 234 17.59 12.13 13.80
C ILE A 234 16.08 11.95 13.57
N LEU A 235 15.53 12.48 12.46
CA LEU A 235 14.12 12.37 12.08
C LEU A 235 13.70 10.98 11.56
N ALA A 236 14.65 10.15 11.13
CA ALA A 236 14.37 8.79 10.67
C ALA A 236 13.78 7.91 11.78
N ALA A 237 12.99 6.91 11.40
CA ALA A 237 12.38 5.95 12.32
C ALA A 237 13.45 5.21 13.16
N ALA A 238 13.21 5.05 14.45
CA ALA A 238 14.16 4.41 15.37
C ALA A 238 14.38 2.94 14.99
N GLY A 239 15.64 2.48 14.91
CA GLY A 239 15.94 1.09 14.60
C GLY A 239 17.40 0.85 14.20
N PRO A 240 17.79 -0.41 13.90
CA PRO A 240 19.19 -0.79 13.73
C PRO A 240 19.90 -0.08 12.57
N GLN A 241 19.19 0.21 11.48
CA GLN A 241 19.76 0.93 10.33
C GLN A 241 20.09 2.38 10.70
N ARG A 242 19.18 3.08 11.39
CA ARG A 242 19.38 4.44 11.88
C ARG A 242 20.54 4.52 12.87
N SER A 243 20.62 3.58 13.83
CA SER A 243 21.72 3.54 14.81
C SER A 243 23.10 3.40 14.16
N ARG A 244 23.21 2.64 13.06
CA ARG A 244 24.47 2.54 12.29
C ARG A 244 24.87 3.89 11.67
N VAL A 245 23.92 4.61 11.07
CA VAL A 245 24.19 5.92 10.47
C VAL A 245 24.54 6.96 11.54
N LEU A 246 23.83 6.96 12.68
CA LEU A 246 24.15 7.80 13.84
C LEU A 246 25.58 7.58 14.33
N ALA A 247 26.01 6.32 14.44
CA ALA A 247 27.36 5.99 14.87
C ALA A 247 28.44 6.48 13.89
N THR A 248 28.16 6.44 12.59
CA THR A 248 29.05 7.02 11.57
C THR A 248 29.15 8.53 11.73
N LEU A 249 28.01 9.23 11.84
CA LEU A 249 27.97 10.68 11.98
C LEU A 249 28.58 11.16 13.30
N TYR A 250 28.39 10.42 14.39
CA TYR A 250 28.97 10.76 15.70
C TYR A 250 30.50 10.66 15.72
N LYS A 251 31.08 9.74 14.94
CA LYS A 251 32.53 9.58 14.78
C LYS A 251 33.15 10.61 13.84
N ASP A 252 32.36 11.28 13.02
CA ASP A 252 32.84 12.36 12.16
C ASP A 252 33.09 13.62 13.00
N GLU A 253 34.37 14.00 13.17
CA GLU A 253 34.76 15.16 13.97
C GLU A 253 34.13 16.47 13.48
N ARG A 254 33.78 16.57 12.19
CA ARG A 254 33.14 17.77 11.63
C ARG A 254 31.76 17.99 12.22
N CYS A 255 31.06 16.92 12.62
CA CYS A 255 29.78 17.01 13.29
C CYS A 255 29.88 17.73 14.65
N SER A 256 31.04 17.69 15.33
CA SER A 256 31.22 18.34 16.64
C SER A 256 31.11 19.87 16.60
N LYS A 257 31.30 20.46 15.42
CA LYS A 257 31.20 21.91 15.19
C LYS A 257 29.76 22.36 14.91
N LEU A 258 28.86 21.43 14.60
CA LEU A 258 27.48 21.73 14.25
C LEU A 258 26.66 22.08 15.49
N LYS A 259 25.74 23.03 15.34
CA LYS A 259 24.79 23.42 16.40
C LYS A 259 23.93 22.26 16.90
N ILE A 260 23.55 21.35 15.99
CA ILE A 260 22.78 20.12 16.27
C ILE A 260 23.59 18.99 16.94
N TYR A 261 24.89 19.17 17.19
CA TYR A 261 25.71 18.12 17.79
C TYR A 261 25.21 17.61 19.17
N PRO A 262 24.72 18.46 20.10
CA PRO A 262 24.26 17.98 21.41
C PRO A 262 23.12 16.96 21.31
N ILE A 263 22.18 17.16 20.38
CA ILE A 263 21.09 16.20 20.16
C ILE A 263 21.60 14.94 19.44
N LEU A 264 22.49 15.07 18.46
CA LEU A 264 23.14 13.92 17.82
C LEU A 264 23.84 13.02 18.85
N GLN A 265 24.61 13.62 19.76
CA GLN A 265 25.30 12.89 20.82
C GLN A 265 24.31 12.14 21.71
N LYS A 266 23.23 12.79 22.15
CA LYS A 266 22.22 12.14 22.99
C LYS A 266 21.49 11.01 22.28
N VAL A 267 21.11 11.24 21.03
CA VAL A 267 20.42 10.24 20.20
C VAL A 267 21.33 9.04 19.94
N ASN A 268 22.60 9.25 19.60
CA ASN A 268 23.57 8.19 19.37
C ASN A 268 23.89 7.39 20.65
N LEU A 269 23.96 8.06 21.80
CA LEU A 269 24.13 7.42 23.11
C LEU A 269 22.82 6.87 23.69
N GLU A 270 21.74 6.88 22.89
CA GLU A 270 20.43 6.31 23.22
C GLU A 270 19.88 6.86 24.54
N ARG A 271 20.12 8.14 24.81
CA ARG A 271 19.57 8.85 25.97
C ARG A 271 18.16 9.34 25.68
N ILE A 272 17.32 9.36 26.71
CA ILE A 272 15.97 9.95 26.65
C ILE A 272 16.09 11.46 26.45
N LEU A 273 15.39 11.96 25.43
CA LEU A 273 15.28 13.37 25.07
C LEU A 273 14.11 14.03 25.79
N ARG A 274 14.37 15.16 26.45
CA ARG A 274 13.33 15.94 27.16
C ARG A 274 12.75 17.02 26.26
N LYS A 275 11.52 17.44 26.57
CA LYS A 275 10.76 18.43 25.80
C LYS A 275 11.52 19.72 25.44
N PRO A 276 12.25 20.40 26.36
CA PRO A 276 12.99 21.62 26.01
C PRO A 276 14.05 21.41 24.91
N GLU A 277 14.63 20.22 24.85
CA GLU A 277 15.68 19.87 23.88
C GLU A 277 15.09 19.55 22.52
N ILE A 278 13.91 18.92 22.52
CA ILE A 278 13.12 18.66 21.33
C ILE A 278 12.61 19.98 20.74
N ASP A 279 12.11 20.89 21.59
CA ASP A 279 11.62 22.20 21.18
C ASP A 279 12.76 23.05 20.56
N ALA A 280 13.94 23.06 21.18
CA ALA A 280 15.12 23.74 20.62
C ALA A 280 15.55 23.15 19.26
N PHE A 281 15.52 21.83 19.11
CA PHE A 281 15.81 21.19 17.82
C PHE A 281 14.72 21.49 16.78
N ALA A 282 13.45 21.56 17.21
CA ALA A 282 12.34 21.91 16.34
C ALA A 282 12.53 23.30 15.72
N GLU A 283 13.06 24.28 16.45
CA GLU A 283 13.31 25.63 15.91
C GLU A 283 14.25 25.61 14.69
N GLU A 284 15.21 24.70 14.64
CA GLU A 284 16.18 24.57 13.54
C GLU A 284 15.63 23.79 12.31
N LEU A 285 14.47 23.14 12.42
CA LEU A 285 13.88 22.34 11.33
C LEU A 285 13.16 23.19 10.26
N LYS A 286 13.20 22.68 9.03
CA LYS A 286 12.45 23.25 7.89
C LYS A 286 10.95 23.03 8.03
N ALA A 287 10.15 23.84 7.33
CA ALA A 287 8.69 23.78 7.39
C ALA A 287 8.13 22.38 7.04
N HIS A 288 8.62 21.75 5.96
CA HIS A 288 8.18 20.40 5.57
C HIS A 288 8.55 19.30 6.58
N GLN A 289 9.62 19.48 7.35
CA GLN A 289 10.04 18.55 8.42
C GLN A 289 9.16 18.67 9.68
N LYS A 290 8.40 19.76 9.81
CA LYS A 290 7.41 20.00 10.88
C LYS A 290 5.99 19.59 10.49
N ALA A 291 5.82 18.92 9.35
CA ALA A 291 4.50 18.59 8.85
C ALA A 291 3.72 17.67 9.81
N PHE A 292 2.42 17.95 9.94
CA PHE A 292 1.53 17.10 10.72
C PHE A 292 1.28 15.76 10.00
N LEU A 293 1.17 14.72 10.82
CA LEU A 293 0.74 13.39 10.46
C LEU A 293 -0.78 13.23 10.74
N PRO A 294 -1.44 12.18 10.22
CA PRO A 294 -2.88 11.96 10.41
C PRO A 294 -3.32 11.82 11.88
N ASP A 295 -2.38 11.58 12.79
CA ASP A 295 -2.57 11.44 14.24
C ASP A 295 -2.35 12.76 15.01
N ASN A 296 -2.29 13.90 14.32
CA ASN A 296 -1.99 15.24 14.85
C ASN A 296 -0.61 15.40 15.52
N PHE A 297 0.25 14.39 15.42
CA PHE A 297 1.66 14.52 15.79
C PHE A 297 2.45 15.09 14.61
N THR A 298 3.52 15.82 14.89
CA THR A 298 4.49 16.17 13.84
C THR A 298 5.39 14.97 13.52
N VAL A 299 6.06 15.02 12.37
CA VAL A 299 7.10 14.05 12.02
C VAL A 299 8.18 13.98 13.11
N LEU A 300 8.56 15.14 13.67
CA LEU A 300 9.52 15.23 14.77
C LEU A 300 8.99 14.51 16.02
N ASP A 301 7.76 14.80 16.44
CA ASP A 301 7.16 14.18 17.64
C ASP A 301 7.20 12.65 17.52
N ARG A 302 6.81 12.13 16.35
CA ARG A 302 6.85 10.70 16.07
C ARG A 302 8.25 10.12 16.22
N ALA A 303 9.25 10.76 15.62
CA ALA A 303 10.64 10.30 15.67
C ALA A 303 11.20 10.32 17.11
N MET A 304 10.88 11.36 17.88
CA MET A 304 11.35 11.52 19.26
C MET A 304 10.68 10.52 20.21
N ILE A 305 9.39 10.25 20.04
CA ILE A 305 8.68 9.24 20.82
C ILE A 305 9.25 7.85 20.54
N GLU A 306 9.45 7.48 19.27
CA GLU A 306 10.04 6.19 18.92
C GLU A 306 11.46 6.04 19.44
N HIS A 307 12.26 7.11 19.36
CA HIS A 307 13.61 7.14 19.93
C HIS A 307 13.59 6.93 21.45
N ASN A 308 12.79 7.72 22.17
CA ASN A 308 12.71 7.64 23.63
C ASN A 308 12.16 6.29 24.10
N LEU A 309 11.27 5.66 23.33
CA LEU A 309 10.76 4.33 23.62
C LEU A 309 11.86 3.26 23.48
N LEU A 310 12.65 3.33 22.40
CA LEU A 310 13.81 2.45 22.23
C LEU A 310 14.88 2.68 23.32
N SER A 311 15.07 3.93 23.75
CA SER A 311 15.91 4.23 24.91
C SER A 311 15.36 3.61 26.20
N ALA A 312 14.05 3.70 26.42
CA ALA A 312 13.41 3.12 27.59
C ALA A 312 13.53 1.58 27.62
N SER A 313 13.48 0.92 26.46
CA SER A 313 13.64 -0.55 26.39
C SER A 313 15.00 -1.05 26.87
N LYS A 314 16.01 -0.18 26.92
CA LYS A 314 17.35 -0.50 27.44
C LYS A 314 17.54 -0.16 28.91
N LEU A 315 16.59 0.57 29.50
CA LEU A 315 16.66 1.04 30.88
C LEU A 315 15.70 0.29 31.79
N TYR A 316 14.59 -0.21 31.25
CA TYR A 316 13.52 -0.87 31.99
C TYR A 316 13.39 -2.31 31.49
N THR A 317 13.16 -3.24 32.42
CA THR A 317 12.67 -4.59 32.10
C THR A 317 11.19 -4.58 31.77
N ASN A 318 10.42 -3.76 32.50
CA ASN A 318 9.01 -3.50 32.23
C ASN A 318 8.62 -2.09 32.70
N ILE A 319 7.54 -1.56 32.14
CA ILE A 319 6.96 -0.26 32.53
C ILE A 319 5.47 -0.22 32.20
N SER A 320 4.68 0.43 33.06
CA SER A 320 3.25 0.67 32.78
C SER A 320 3.07 1.68 31.63
N PHE A 321 2.00 1.55 30.84
CA PHE A 321 1.75 2.51 29.75
C PHE A 321 1.47 3.93 30.24
N GLU A 322 0.99 4.09 31.48
CA GLU A 322 0.78 5.40 32.10
C GLU A 322 2.12 6.12 32.37
N GLU A 323 3.06 5.44 33.03
CA GLU A 323 4.40 5.97 33.31
C GLU A 323 5.20 6.16 32.03
N LEU A 324 5.08 5.22 31.08
CA LEU A 324 5.70 5.33 29.77
C LEU A 324 5.16 6.55 29.01
N GLY A 325 3.85 6.79 29.02
CA GLY A 325 3.25 7.98 28.42
C GLY A 325 3.82 9.27 29.01
N ALA A 326 3.94 9.34 30.34
CA ALA A 326 4.53 10.47 31.03
C ALA A 326 6.02 10.68 30.67
N LEU A 327 6.80 9.60 30.59
CA LEU A 327 8.21 9.62 30.19
C LEU A 327 8.41 10.12 28.76
N LEU A 328 7.53 9.70 27.85
CA LEU A 328 7.56 10.06 26.43
C LEU A 328 7.00 11.46 26.15
N GLY A 329 6.44 12.14 27.17
CA GLY A 329 5.79 13.44 27.00
C GLY A 329 4.46 13.37 26.23
N ILE A 330 3.86 12.18 26.15
CA ILE A 330 2.56 11.97 25.54
C ILE A 330 1.51 12.38 26.57
N PRO A 331 0.66 13.38 26.30
CA PRO A 331 -0.35 13.78 27.26
C PRO A 331 -1.28 12.58 27.54
N PRO A 332 -1.62 12.30 28.82
CA PRO A 332 -2.64 11.31 29.12
C PRO A 332 -3.90 11.79 28.41
N GLN A 333 -4.39 11.02 27.44
CA GLN A 333 -5.63 11.38 26.79
C GLN A 333 -6.70 11.48 27.89
N LYS A 334 -7.24 12.70 28.08
CA LYS A 334 -8.48 12.86 28.82
C LYS A 334 -9.47 11.91 28.15
N VAL A 335 -9.95 10.92 28.89
CA VAL A 335 -11.13 10.12 28.57
C VAL A 335 -12.30 11.09 28.44
N ARG A 336 -12.42 11.75 27.29
CA ARG A 336 -13.54 12.61 26.94
C ARG A 336 -14.17 12.02 25.70
N LEU A 337 -15.28 11.31 25.96
CA LEU A 337 -16.45 11.29 25.09
C LEU A 337 -16.36 10.45 23.80
N CYS A 338 -15.79 9.24 23.84
CA CYS A 338 -16.29 8.15 22.97
C CYS A 338 -17.71 7.68 23.37
N ARG A 339 -18.33 8.31 24.39
CA ARG A 339 -19.72 8.04 24.80
C ARG A 339 -20.77 8.85 24.01
N PHE A 340 -20.39 9.95 23.34
CA PHE A 340 -21.35 10.87 22.70
C PHE A 340 -21.36 10.82 21.16
N SER A 341 -20.26 10.44 20.51
CA SER A 341 -20.18 10.45 19.04
C SER A 341 -20.75 9.19 18.36
N ILE A 342 -21.20 8.18 19.12
CA ILE A 342 -21.79 6.94 18.56
C ILE A 342 -23.24 7.14 18.10
N PHE A 343 -23.94 8.20 18.53
CA PHE A 343 -25.35 8.40 18.17
C PHE A 343 -25.60 9.11 16.83
N ASN A 344 -24.59 9.71 16.19
CA ASN A 344 -24.79 10.53 14.97
C ASN A 344 -24.33 9.85 13.66
N PHE A 345 -23.97 8.57 13.65
CA PHE A 345 -23.40 7.91 12.46
C PHE A 345 -24.20 6.70 11.92
N LEU A 346 -25.39 6.41 12.45
CA LEU A 346 -26.27 5.34 11.95
C LEU A 346 -27.61 5.90 11.48
N ASP A 347 -27.58 6.67 10.39
CA ASP A 347 -28.77 6.98 9.58
C ASP A 347 -29.03 5.81 8.61
N VAL A 348 -29.21 4.60 9.14
CA VAL A 348 -29.57 3.40 8.37
C VAL A 348 -30.72 2.70 9.08
N ASP A 349 -31.91 2.80 8.50
CA ASP A 349 -33.12 2.11 8.96
C ASP A 349 -32.87 0.58 9.04
N PRO A 350 -32.80 0.01 10.25
CA PRO A 350 -32.39 -1.38 10.46
C PRO A 350 -33.34 -2.39 9.78
N LEU A 351 -34.59 -1.99 9.52
CA LEU A 351 -35.61 -2.85 8.94
C LEU A 351 -35.36 -3.09 7.44
N ALA A 352 -34.83 -2.08 6.74
CA ALA A 352 -34.54 -2.16 5.31
C ALA A 352 -33.32 -3.07 5.01
N ALA A 353 -32.29 -3.02 5.86
CA ALA A 353 -31.12 -3.88 5.76
C ALA A 353 -31.46 -5.37 6.03
N TYR A 354 -32.36 -5.62 6.99
CA TYR A 354 -32.84 -6.96 7.32
C TYR A 354 -33.64 -7.59 6.16
N LEU A 355 -34.53 -6.83 5.52
CA LEU A 355 -35.32 -7.29 4.36
C LEU A 355 -34.48 -7.54 3.11
N ALA A 356 -33.42 -6.76 2.89
CA ALA A 356 -32.49 -6.96 1.77
C ALA A 356 -31.62 -8.22 1.94
N PHE A 357 -31.20 -8.54 3.17
CA PHE A 357 -30.44 -9.75 3.47
C PHE A 357 -31.30 -11.02 3.37
N TYR A 358 -32.57 -10.94 3.79
CA TYR A 358 -33.51 -12.06 3.70
C TYR A 358 -33.86 -12.43 2.26
N LYS A 359 -34.06 -11.42 1.39
CA LYS A 359 -34.31 -11.64 -0.06
C LYS A 359 -33.13 -12.28 -0.80
N ARG A 360 -31.89 -12.04 -0.36
CA ARG A 360 -30.68 -12.56 -1.03
C ARG A 360 -30.38 -14.03 -0.72
N ASN A 361 -30.80 -14.54 0.44
CA ASN A 361 -30.43 -15.89 0.91
C ASN A 361 -31.44 -17.01 0.54
N VAL A 362 -32.65 -16.68 0.09
CA VAL A 362 -33.65 -17.67 -0.36
C VAL A 362 -33.24 -18.39 -1.66
N LEU A 363 -32.27 -17.85 -2.42
CA LEU A 363 -31.70 -18.49 -3.61
C LEU A 363 -30.65 -19.58 -3.32
N SER A 364 -30.27 -19.82 -2.06
CA SER A 364 -29.23 -20.81 -1.69
C SER A 364 -29.76 -22.24 -1.45
N VAL A 365 -31.07 -22.42 -1.26
CA VAL A 365 -31.68 -23.75 -1.01
C VAL A 365 -31.62 -24.66 -2.25
N ALA A 366 -31.60 -24.08 -3.46
CA ALA A 366 -31.44 -24.82 -4.71
C ALA A 366 -30.01 -25.40 -4.90
N ARG A 367 -28.98 -24.75 -4.36
CA ARG A 367 -27.58 -25.25 -4.41
C ARG A 367 -27.33 -26.38 -3.41
N LEU A 368 -27.92 -26.32 -2.22
CA LEU A 368 -27.82 -27.39 -1.22
C LEU A 368 -28.54 -28.68 -1.65
N LYS A 369 -29.68 -28.58 -2.35
CA LYS A 369 -30.37 -29.75 -2.96
C LYS A 369 -29.53 -30.45 -4.03
N ASN A 370 -28.69 -29.70 -4.76
CA ASN A 370 -27.82 -30.27 -5.79
C ASN A 370 -26.53 -30.88 -5.21
N LEU A 371 -25.98 -30.32 -4.13
CA LEU A 371 -24.84 -30.89 -3.40
C LEU A 371 -25.20 -32.18 -2.65
N ALA A 372 -26.40 -32.27 -2.07
CA ALA A 372 -26.90 -33.50 -1.43
C ALA A 372 -27.09 -34.65 -2.42
N ARG A 373 -27.53 -34.38 -3.66
CA ARG A 373 -27.64 -35.40 -4.73
C ARG A 373 -26.28 -35.92 -5.21
N ALA A 374 -25.25 -35.09 -5.23
CA ALA A 374 -23.89 -35.47 -5.63
C ALA A 374 -23.17 -36.35 -4.57
N SER A 375 -23.45 -36.16 -3.28
CA SER A 375 -22.89 -36.99 -2.21
C SER A 375 -23.52 -38.41 -2.18
N LEU A 376 -24.81 -38.52 -2.51
CA LEU A 376 -25.53 -39.80 -2.63
C LEU A 376 -25.12 -40.65 -3.85
N SER A 377 -24.61 -40.05 -4.94
CA SER A 377 -24.09 -40.80 -6.10
C SER A 377 -22.71 -41.38 -5.83
N ASN A 378 -21.85 -40.70 -5.06
CA ASN A 378 -20.50 -41.16 -4.74
C ASN A 378 -20.47 -42.31 -3.72
N GLN A 379 -21.46 -42.41 -2.82
CA GLN A 379 -21.58 -43.58 -1.92
C GLN A 379 -22.11 -44.85 -2.61
N ARG A 380 -22.77 -44.74 -3.77
CA ARG A 380 -23.21 -45.89 -4.58
C ARG A 380 -22.07 -46.53 -5.40
N ALA A 381 -20.98 -45.81 -5.66
CA ALA A 381 -19.80 -46.35 -6.33
C ALA A 381 -18.86 -47.12 -5.37
N ALA A 382 -18.82 -46.73 -4.08
CA ALA A 382 -17.94 -47.35 -3.08
C ALA A 382 -18.46 -48.67 -2.46
N ARG A 383 -19.72 -49.07 -2.71
CA ARG A 383 -20.29 -50.36 -2.25
C ARG A 383 -20.25 -51.48 -3.30
N LYS A 384 -19.71 -51.23 -4.50
CA LYS A 384 -19.54 -52.27 -5.54
C LYS A 384 -18.22 -53.07 -5.43
N THR A 385 -17.35 -52.75 -4.47
CA THR A 385 -16.01 -53.35 -4.34
C THR A 385 -15.79 -54.14 -3.04
N THR A 386 -16.84 -54.52 -2.31
CA THR A 386 -16.69 -55.40 -1.15
C THR A 386 -17.89 -56.32 -1.04
N LEU A 387 -17.63 -57.63 -1.10
CA LEU A 387 -18.54 -58.78 -0.95
C LEU A 387 -18.92 -59.52 -2.25
N SER A 388 -17.89 -60.01 -2.95
CA SER A 388 -17.93 -61.37 -3.52
C SER A 388 -16.76 -62.19 -2.98
N ASN A 389 -16.91 -62.73 -1.77
CA ASN A 389 -16.32 -64.02 -1.42
C ASN A 389 -17.33 -65.10 -1.87
N GLN A 390 -16.83 -66.05 -2.66
CA GLN A 390 -17.53 -66.89 -3.64
C GLN A 390 -18.44 -68.02 -3.09
N GLY A 391 -19.18 -67.81 -2.01
CA GLY A 391 -20.10 -68.83 -1.44
C GLY A 391 -21.58 -68.66 -1.83
N THR A 392 -22.07 -67.44 -2.01
CA THR A 392 -23.51 -67.11 -2.07
C THR A 392 -24.05 -66.87 -3.48
N ALA A 393 -23.19 -66.78 -4.50
CA ALA A 393 -23.58 -66.42 -5.87
C ALA A 393 -24.07 -67.59 -6.76
N ARG A 394 -24.04 -68.83 -6.26
CA ARG A 394 -24.57 -70.01 -6.99
C ARG A 394 -26.03 -70.31 -6.64
N ILE A 395 -26.45 -70.01 -5.41
CA ILE A 395 -27.79 -70.32 -4.88
C ILE A 395 -28.85 -69.29 -5.33
N SER A 396 -28.44 -68.03 -5.53
CA SER A 396 -29.34 -66.97 -6.02
C SER A 396 -29.83 -67.17 -7.47
N ARG A 397 -29.15 -67.99 -8.28
CA ARG A 397 -29.45 -68.14 -9.71
C ARG A 397 -30.56 -69.15 -9.99
N ASP A 398 -30.65 -70.20 -9.17
CA ASP A 398 -31.64 -71.28 -9.34
C ASP A 398 -33.02 -70.88 -8.78
N ILE A 399 -33.07 -70.05 -7.72
CA ILE A 399 -34.30 -69.51 -7.13
C ILE A 399 -35.01 -68.52 -8.06
N ILE A 400 -34.25 -67.69 -8.77
CA ILE A 400 -34.78 -66.72 -9.73
C ILE A 400 -35.42 -67.42 -10.96
N SER A 401 -34.88 -68.57 -11.36
CA SER A 401 -35.45 -69.42 -12.42
C SER A 401 -36.84 -69.96 -12.05
N ALA A 402 -37.00 -70.48 -10.84
CA ALA A 402 -38.28 -71.03 -10.35
C ALA A 402 -39.36 -69.93 -10.17
N PHE A 403 -38.96 -68.73 -9.74
CA PHE A 403 -39.87 -67.59 -9.55
C PHE A 403 -40.41 -67.06 -10.90
N ASN A 404 -39.57 -66.99 -11.93
CA ASN A 404 -39.99 -66.56 -13.27
C ASN A 404 -40.98 -67.55 -13.93
N ALA A 405 -40.84 -68.86 -13.71
CA ALA A 405 -41.79 -69.85 -14.20
C ALA A 405 -43.17 -69.77 -13.51
N CYS A 406 -43.21 -69.25 -12.29
CA CYS A 406 -44.44 -69.06 -11.52
C CYS A 406 -45.20 -67.79 -11.96
N LEU A 407 -44.48 -66.69 -12.22
CA LEU A 407 -45.04 -65.45 -12.76
C LEU A 407 -45.72 -65.66 -14.13
N ALA A 408 -45.13 -66.46 -15.03
CA ALA A 408 -45.72 -66.75 -16.34
C ALA A 408 -47.09 -67.49 -16.25
N LYS A 409 -47.30 -68.32 -15.22
CA LYS A 409 -48.59 -69.00 -14.98
C LYS A 409 -49.64 -68.06 -14.41
N LEU A 410 -49.24 -67.11 -13.58
CA LEU A 410 -50.12 -66.06 -13.06
C LEU A 410 -50.55 -65.09 -14.17
N GLU A 411 -49.66 -64.68 -15.07
CA GLU A 411 -50.01 -63.81 -16.21
C GLU A 411 -51.07 -64.45 -17.15
N LEU A 412 -50.99 -65.76 -17.39
CA LEU A 412 -52.02 -66.52 -18.11
C LEU A 412 -53.36 -66.60 -17.37
N ALA A 413 -53.34 -66.69 -16.03
CA ALA A 413 -54.53 -66.71 -15.21
C ALA A 413 -55.23 -65.34 -15.17
N PHE A 414 -54.46 -64.24 -15.06
CA PHE A 414 -54.99 -62.87 -15.06
C PHE A 414 -55.59 -62.44 -16.41
N GLY A 415 -55.03 -62.90 -17.53
CA GLY A 415 -55.58 -62.63 -18.87
C GLY A 415 -56.99 -63.22 -19.11
N GLY A 416 -57.42 -64.20 -18.31
CA GLY A 416 -58.75 -64.82 -18.39
C GLY A 416 -59.88 -64.07 -17.66
N PHE A 417 -59.57 -63.03 -16.89
CA PHE A 417 -60.54 -62.26 -16.08
C PHE A 417 -60.91 -60.88 -16.65
N GLU A 418 -60.40 -60.52 -17.83
CA GLU A 418 -60.90 -59.36 -18.58
C GLU A 418 -62.28 -59.67 -19.20
N GLY A 419 -63.32 -58.96 -18.76
CA GLY A 419 -64.60 -58.87 -19.49
C GLY A 419 -65.79 -59.66 -18.94
N LYS A 420 -65.69 -60.36 -17.81
CA LYS A 420 -66.87 -60.92 -17.11
C LYS A 420 -67.11 -60.20 -15.79
N LYS A 421 -68.25 -59.50 -15.68
CA LYS A 421 -68.77 -58.94 -14.42
C LYS A 421 -69.07 -60.08 -13.46
N LEU A 422 -68.11 -60.40 -12.60
CA LEU A 422 -68.22 -61.43 -11.57
C LEU A 422 -67.70 -60.87 -10.24
N ASP A 423 -68.37 -61.27 -9.17
CA ASP A 423 -68.29 -60.76 -7.81
C ASP A 423 -66.82 -60.63 -7.33
N PRO A 424 -66.35 -59.43 -6.89
CA PRO A 424 -64.96 -59.19 -6.50
C PRO A 424 -64.42 -60.21 -5.48
N GLY A 425 -65.29 -60.75 -4.62
CA GLY A 425 -64.91 -61.77 -3.65
C GLY A 425 -64.47 -63.10 -4.27
N ALA A 426 -65.12 -63.55 -5.34
CA ALA A 426 -64.84 -64.85 -5.97
C ALA A 426 -63.56 -64.83 -6.84
N ILE A 427 -63.27 -63.69 -7.48
CA ILE A 427 -62.03 -63.46 -8.22
C ILE A 427 -60.86 -63.33 -7.25
N GLN A 428 -61.05 -62.64 -6.12
CA GLN A 428 -60.07 -62.53 -5.06
C GLN A 428 -59.78 -63.88 -4.40
N GLU A 429 -60.77 -64.75 -4.19
CA GLU A 429 -60.56 -66.09 -3.62
C GLU A 429 -59.78 -67.04 -4.53
N GLU A 430 -60.09 -67.11 -5.83
CA GLU A 430 -59.41 -68.02 -6.77
C GLU A 430 -57.96 -67.57 -7.01
N LEU A 431 -57.74 -66.26 -7.11
CA LEU A 431 -56.42 -65.65 -7.24
C LEU A 431 -55.58 -65.83 -5.96
N CYS A 432 -56.18 -65.63 -4.78
CA CYS A 432 -55.53 -65.93 -3.51
C CYS A 432 -55.18 -67.42 -3.41
N ARG A 433 -56.00 -68.35 -3.92
CA ARG A 433 -55.73 -69.79 -3.87
C ARG A 433 -54.51 -70.19 -4.71
N GLU A 434 -54.38 -69.68 -5.93
CA GLU A 434 -53.22 -69.96 -6.80
C GLU A 434 -51.94 -69.32 -6.27
N LEU A 435 -52.00 -68.06 -5.80
CA LEU A 435 -50.90 -67.40 -5.11
C LEU A 435 -50.46 -68.17 -3.85
N GLN A 436 -51.40 -68.69 -3.07
CA GLN A 436 -51.09 -69.47 -1.87
C GLN A 436 -50.41 -70.81 -2.21
N ARG A 437 -50.82 -71.50 -3.29
CA ARG A 437 -50.14 -72.72 -3.74
C ARG A 437 -48.71 -72.45 -4.20
N ALA A 438 -48.49 -71.37 -4.96
CA ALA A 438 -47.17 -70.92 -5.36
C ALA A 438 -46.28 -70.55 -4.17
N LEU A 439 -46.85 -69.81 -3.21
CA LEU A 439 -46.17 -69.44 -1.97
C LEU A 439 -45.76 -70.67 -1.18
N ASN A 440 -46.61 -71.70 -1.11
CA ASN A 440 -46.32 -72.93 -0.37
C ASN A 440 -45.18 -73.74 -1.00
N VAL A 441 -45.08 -73.79 -2.33
CA VAL A 441 -43.95 -74.47 -3.02
C VAL A 441 -42.64 -73.71 -2.84
N VAL A 442 -42.68 -72.36 -2.84
CA VAL A 442 -41.50 -71.53 -2.54
C VAL A 442 -41.15 -71.62 -1.05
N ALA A 443 -42.14 -71.66 -0.16
CA ALA A 443 -41.98 -71.85 1.27
C ALA A 443 -41.40 -73.23 1.59
N ASP A 444 -41.85 -74.31 0.96
CA ASP A 444 -41.31 -75.67 1.14
C ASP A 444 -39.85 -75.79 0.67
N ASN A 445 -39.48 -75.04 -0.37
CA ASN A 445 -38.08 -74.94 -0.81
C ASN A 445 -37.21 -74.07 0.12
N LEU A 446 -37.81 -73.12 0.84
CA LEU A 446 -37.16 -72.30 1.86
C LEU A 446 -37.12 -72.97 3.25
N HIS A 447 -38.07 -73.86 3.55
CA HIS A 447 -38.18 -74.60 4.82
C HIS A 447 -37.22 -75.79 4.95
N LYS A 448 -36.31 -75.98 3.99
CA LYS A 448 -35.29 -77.03 4.03
C LYS A 448 -33.87 -76.58 4.38
N ARG A 449 -33.63 -75.31 4.78
CA ARG A 449 -32.39 -74.91 5.50
C ARG A 449 -32.63 -73.76 6.49
N ASP A 450 -32.69 -74.15 7.76
CA ASP A 450 -33.30 -73.51 8.94
C ASP A 450 -32.52 -72.41 9.69
N ASP A 451 -33.27 -71.71 10.55
CA ASP A 451 -32.96 -70.99 11.80
C ASP A 451 -31.94 -69.84 11.83
N ALA A 452 -31.12 -69.65 10.80
CA ALA A 452 -30.25 -68.47 10.72
C ALA A 452 -30.90 -67.26 10.00
N LEU A 453 -31.91 -67.48 9.16
CA LEU A 453 -32.49 -66.43 8.31
C LEU A 453 -33.65 -65.66 8.98
N GLU A 454 -34.45 -66.30 9.83
CA GLU A 454 -35.52 -65.63 10.59
C GLU A 454 -34.95 -64.65 11.63
N VAL A 455 -33.86 -65.02 12.31
CA VAL A 455 -33.15 -64.13 13.25
C VAL A 455 -32.54 -62.91 12.53
N MET A 456 -32.03 -63.09 11.31
CA MET A 456 -31.48 -61.99 10.51
C MET A 456 -32.57 -61.06 9.91
N ILE A 457 -33.72 -61.59 9.50
CA ILE A 457 -34.83 -60.79 8.98
C ILE A 457 -35.51 -59.99 10.10
N GLU A 458 -35.67 -60.56 11.29
CA GLU A 458 -36.23 -59.84 12.44
C GLU A 458 -35.25 -58.78 12.98
N ALA A 459 -33.95 -59.05 12.98
CA ALA A 459 -32.92 -58.04 13.27
C ALA A 459 -32.93 -56.87 12.26
N LEU A 460 -33.10 -57.16 10.96
CA LEU A 460 -33.16 -56.14 9.92
C LEU A 460 -34.46 -55.31 9.95
N ARG A 461 -35.62 -55.93 10.24
CA ARG A 461 -36.89 -55.21 10.42
C ARG A 461 -36.86 -54.30 11.64
N THR A 462 -36.25 -54.77 12.73
CA THR A 462 -36.07 -53.97 13.95
C THR A 462 -35.14 -52.78 13.69
N GLU A 463 -34.03 -52.95 12.96
CA GLU A 463 -33.14 -51.83 12.61
C GLU A 463 -33.77 -50.85 11.61
N VAL A 464 -34.56 -51.30 10.64
CA VAL A 464 -35.29 -50.41 9.71
C VAL A 464 -36.38 -49.63 10.44
N SER A 465 -37.07 -50.23 11.43
CA SER A 465 -38.04 -49.51 12.27
C SER A 465 -37.36 -48.50 13.21
N LYS A 466 -36.19 -48.84 13.77
CA LYS A 466 -35.36 -47.89 14.54
C LYS A 466 -34.77 -46.78 13.67
N LEU A 467 -34.49 -47.02 12.39
CA LEU A 467 -34.06 -46.00 11.44
C LEU A 467 -35.22 -45.11 10.99
N LYS A 468 -36.42 -45.65 10.80
CA LYS A 468 -37.63 -44.84 10.55
C LYS A 468 -37.97 -43.96 11.75
N LYS A 469 -37.88 -44.49 12.98
CA LYS A 469 -38.05 -43.70 14.21
C LYS A 469 -36.93 -42.70 14.41
N ARG A 470 -35.65 -43.07 14.20
CA ARG A 470 -34.53 -42.12 14.26
C ARG A 470 -34.61 -41.05 13.18
N VAL A 471 -35.06 -41.32 11.96
CA VAL A 471 -35.25 -40.28 10.94
C VAL A 471 -36.45 -39.39 11.25
N ALA A 472 -37.52 -39.91 11.85
CA ALA A 472 -38.65 -39.11 12.31
C ALA A 472 -38.29 -38.27 13.55
N GLU A 473 -37.62 -38.86 14.55
CA GLU A 473 -37.06 -38.19 15.72
C GLU A 473 -35.91 -37.25 15.35
N ASP A 474 -35.10 -37.51 14.32
CA ASP A 474 -34.07 -36.59 13.85
C ASP A 474 -34.68 -35.46 13.03
N ILE A 475 -35.80 -35.65 12.33
CA ILE A 475 -36.56 -34.57 11.69
C ILE A 475 -37.29 -33.74 12.74
N ASP A 476 -37.91 -34.36 13.75
CA ASP A 476 -38.56 -33.66 14.86
C ASP A 476 -37.55 -33.05 15.82
N ASN A 477 -36.38 -33.64 16.05
CA ASN A 477 -35.25 -33.06 16.79
C ASN A 477 -34.47 -32.05 15.94
N PHE A 478 -34.55 -32.11 14.61
CA PHE A 478 -34.04 -31.06 13.72
C PHE A 478 -35.05 -29.92 13.60
N LEU A 479 -36.35 -30.15 13.65
CA LEU A 479 -37.39 -29.12 13.67
C LEU A 479 -37.52 -28.48 15.06
N TRP A 480 -37.51 -29.28 16.12
CA TRP A 480 -37.37 -28.84 17.51
C TRP A 480 -35.99 -28.26 17.76
N GLY A 481 -34.94 -28.82 17.16
CA GLY A 481 -33.60 -28.27 17.18
C GLY A 481 -33.50 -26.98 16.38
N MET A 482 -34.28 -26.79 15.32
CA MET A 482 -34.40 -25.54 14.56
C MET A 482 -35.30 -24.53 15.28
N GLU A 483 -36.36 -24.94 15.98
CA GLU A 483 -37.17 -24.07 16.85
C GLU A 483 -36.40 -23.66 18.10
N GLN A 484 -35.67 -24.58 18.74
CA GLN A 484 -34.73 -24.29 19.82
C GLN A 484 -33.51 -23.55 19.29
N TYR A 485 -33.05 -23.76 18.05
CA TYR A 485 -32.00 -22.94 17.42
C TYR A 485 -32.54 -21.59 17.00
N PHE A 486 -33.82 -21.42 16.64
CA PHE A 486 -34.42 -20.12 16.37
C PHE A 486 -34.73 -19.37 17.66
N GLU A 487 -35.09 -20.05 18.75
CA GLU A 487 -35.38 -19.43 20.05
C GLU A 487 -34.13 -19.27 20.93
N CYS A 488 -33.14 -20.16 20.78
CA CYS A 488 -31.75 -19.88 21.13
C CYS A 488 -31.18 -18.80 20.21
N MET A 489 -31.39 -18.76 18.90
CA MET A 489 -30.94 -17.63 18.06
C MET A 489 -31.72 -16.36 18.39
N ARG A 490 -32.91 -16.38 18.96
CA ARG A 490 -33.63 -15.19 19.42
C ARG A 490 -33.06 -14.69 20.74
N ARG A 491 -32.76 -15.60 21.69
CA ARG A 491 -32.06 -15.29 22.96
C ARG A 491 -30.58 -15.03 22.78
N PHE A 492 -29.94 -15.65 21.80
CA PHE A 492 -28.53 -15.58 21.42
C PHE A 492 -28.33 -14.54 20.33
N TYR A 493 -29.32 -14.04 19.58
CA TYR A 493 -29.21 -12.75 18.88
C TYR A 493 -29.56 -11.62 19.82
N ILE A 494 -30.41 -11.77 20.85
CA ILE A 494 -30.51 -10.71 21.87
C ILE A 494 -29.27 -10.71 22.76
N TRP A 495 -28.71 -11.86 23.12
CA TRP A 495 -27.44 -11.95 23.83
C TRP A 495 -26.21 -11.81 22.92
N SER A 496 -26.21 -12.15 21.62
CA SER A 496 -25.11 -11.84 20.67
C SER A 496 -25.27 -10.46 20.07
N PHE A 497 -26.44 -9.84 20.07
CA PHE A 497 -26.58 -8.41 19.82
C PHE A 497 -26.29 -7.64 21.09
N LEU A 498 -26.61 -8.14 22.29
CA LEU A 498 -26.16 -7.50 23.52
C LEU A 498 -24.70 -7.79 23.81
N LEU A 499 -24.12 -8.94 23.45
CA LEU A 499 -22.71 -9.33 23.60
C LEU A 499 -21.90 -8.98 22.35
N SER A 500 -22.47 -8.79 21.16
CA SER A 500 -21.78 -8.07 20.07
C SER A 500 -22.03 -6.58 20.16
N CYS A 501 -23.05 -6.07 20.86
CA CYS A 501 -23.02 -4.69 21.33
C CYS A 501 -22.13 -4.58 22.56
N PHE A 502 -22.02 -5.54 23.48
CA PHE A 502 -21.11 -5.47 24.64
C PHE A 502 -19.69 -5.78 24.25
N LEU A 503 -19.43 -6.67 23.28
CA LEU A 503 -18.11 -6.92 22.71
C LEU A 503 -17.87 -5.97 21.55
N SER A 504 -18.79 -5.51 20.71
CA SER A 504 -18.44 -4.40 19.79
C SER A 504 -18.30 -3.10 20.56
N THR A 505 -19.06 -2.83 21.62
CA THR A 505 -18.79 -1.67 22.49
C THR A 505 -17.65 -1.93 23.45
N SER A 506 -17.37 -3.11 24.02
CA SER A 506 -16.17 -3.32 24.86
C SER A 506 -14.91 -3.58 24.04
N PHE A 507 -14.99 -4.12 22.83
CA PHE A 507 -13.88 -4.25 21.89
C PHE A 507 -13.70 -2.98 21.08
N PHE A 508 -14.72 -2.13 20.85
CA PHE A 508 -14.50 -0.70 20.49
C PHE A 508 -14.09 0.14 21.69
N ILE A 509 -14.54 -0.10 22.92
CA ILE A 509 -14.12 0.69 24.10
C ILE A 509 -12.70 0.27 24.51
N LEU A 510 -12.31 -0.99 24.35
CA LEU A 510 -10.90 -1.42 24.44
C LEU A 510 -10.09 -0.99 23.21
N ALA A 511 -10.60 -1.04 21.97
CA ALA A 511 -9.85 -0.59 20.80
C ALA A 511 -9.79 0.94 20.65
N CYS A 512 -10.73 1.70 21.24
CA CYS A 512 -10.74 3.17 21.25
C CYS A 512 -10.01 3.77 22.44
N CYS A 513 -9.48 2.94 23.36
CA CYS A 513 -8.72 3.39 24.52
C CYS A 513 -7.25 2.95 24.47
N GLN A 514 -6.69 2.72 23.27
CA GLN A 514 -5.24 2.52 23.16
C GLN A 514 -4.53 3.84 23.48
N ILE A 515 -3.79 3.84 24.58
CA ILE A 515 -2.88 4.92 24.95
C ILE A 515 -1.95 5.11 23.74
N PRO A 516 -1.70 6.34 23.24
CA PRO A 516 -0.85 6.54 22.06
C PRO A 516 0.51 5.85 22.19
N ALA A 517 1.04 5.74 23.41
CA ALA A 517 2.26 4.97 23.74
C ALA A 517 2.15 3.48 23.37
N GLU A 518 1.04 2.81 23.72
CA GLU A 518 0.79 1.38 23.42
C GLU A 518 0.81 1.14 21.91
N LYS A 519 0.08 1.97 21.15
CA LYS A 519 0.01 1.83 19.68
C LYS A 519 1.37 2.01 19.02
N ILE A 520 2.19 2.95 19.52
CA ILE A 520 3.54 3.18 19.02
C ILE A 520 4.44 1.98 19.34
N ALA A 521 4.38 1.50 20.58
CA ALA A 521 5.16 0.35 21.02
C ALA A 521 4.83 -0.94 20.27
N ALA A 522 3.53 -1.25 20.13
CA ALA A 522 3.06 -2.40 19.38
C ALA A 522 3.56 -2.38 17.93
N ARG A 523 3.55 -1.19 17.29
CA ARG A 523 4.09 -1.02 15.93
C ARG A 523 5.60 -1.25 15.87
N MET A 524 6.36 -0.74 16.83
CA MET A 524 7.82 -0.93 16.86
C MET A 524 8.22 -2.40 17.09
N ILE A 525 7.45 -3.13 17.90
CA ILE A 525 7.61 -4.59 18.09
C ILE A 525 7.25 -5.33 16.79
N TYR A 526 6.11 -5.01 16.19
CA TYR A 526 5.67 -5.66 14.95
C TYR A 526 6.65 -5.44 13.77
N GLU A 527 7.28 -4.27 13.68
CA GLU A 527 8.28 -3.94 12.66
C GLU A 527 9.70 -4.47 12.99
N ASP A 528 9.87 -5.25 14.06
CA ASP A 528 11.16 -5.79 14.53
C ASP A 528 12.22 -4.70 14.78
N ARG A 529 11.77 -3.51 15.20
CA ARG A 529 12.63 -2.37 15.53
C ARG A 529 12.94 -2.27 17.02
N MET A 530 12.16 -2.96 17.84
CA MET A 530 12.28 -3.05 19.29
C MET A 530 11.77 -4.43 19.71
N LYS A 531 12.45 -5.09 20.65
CA LYS A 531 12.02 -6.40 21.15
C LYS A 531 11.28 -6.25 22.48
N GLY A 532 10.24 -7.05 22.64
CA GLY A 532 9.37 -6.99 23.80
C GLY A 532 7.99 -7.59 23.55
N SER A 533 7.24 -7.76 24.62
CA SER A 533 5.86 -8.23 24.62
C SER A 533 4.96 -7.25 25.38
N ILE A 534 3.69 -7.17 24.97
CA ILE A 534 2.70 -6.29 25.59
C ILE A 534 1.68 -7.13 26.35
N ASP A 535 1.54 -6.86 27.63
CA ASP A 535 0.43 -7.37 28.43
C ASP A 535 -0.70 -6.33 28.45
N GLN A 536 -1.75 -6.62 27.68
CA GLN A 536 -2.91 -5.72 27.57
C GLN A 536 -3.82 -5.77 28.80
N VAL A 537 -3.77 -6.83 29.61
CA VAL A 537 -4.61 -6.95 30.81
C VAL A 537 -4.05 -6.07 31.93
N GLU A 538 -2.74 -6.14 32.14
CA GLU A 538 -2.03 -5.35 33.16
C GLU A 538 -1.63 -3.95 32.66
N ALA A 539 -1.80 -3.67 31.36
CA ALA A 539 -1.38 -2.42 30.70
C ALA A 539 0.13 -2.12 30.90
N VAL A 540 0.94 -3.17 30.80
CA VAL A 540 2.41 -3.14 30.96
C VAL A 540 3.08 -3.63 29.69
N ILE A 541 4.19 -2.99 29.32
CA ILE A 541 5.12 -3.50 28.31
C ILE A 541 6.30 -4.17 28.99
N HIS A 542 6.66 -5.36 28.52
CA HIS A 542 7.86 -6.09 28.89
C HIS A 542 8.88 -5.95 27.76
N PHE A 543 10.06 -5.46 28.07
CA PHE A 543 11.15 -5.38 27.11
C PHE A 543 11.98 -6.65 27.16
N GLU A 544 12.29 -7.18 25.98
CA GLU A 544 13.19 -8.32 25.87
C GLU A 544 14.61 -7.79 25.72
N ASP A 545 15.48 -8.19 26.64
CA ASP A 545 16.91 -7.93 26.53
C ASP A 545 17.51 -9.05 25.67
N ASP A 546 18.28 -8.69 24.64
CA ASP A 546 18.88 -9.64 23.68
C ASP A 546 19.96 -10.54 24.28
N THR A 547 20.23 -10.34 25.56
CA THR A 547 21.31 -10.95 26.29
C THR A 547 20.70 -12.03 27.19
N GLU A 548 20.85 -13.30 26.81
CA GLU A 548 20.53 -14.42 27.71
C GLU A 548 21.20 -14.17 29.06
N GLU A 549 20.55 -14.52 30.19
CA GLU A 549 21.09 -14.27 31.54
C GLU A 549 22.55 -14.78 31.70
N LEU A 550 22.88 -15.87 31.00
CA LEU A 550 24.24 -16.43 30.90
C LEU A 550 25.21 -15.55 30.12
N GLN A 551 24.78 -14.94 29.02
CA GLN A 551 25.59 -13.99 28.25
C GLN A 551 25.80 -12.68 29.02
N GLN A 552 24.82 -12.22 29.82
CA GLN A 552 25.02 -11.08 30.73
C GLN A 552 26.08 -11.40 31.78
N TRP A 553 26.05 -12.60 32.34
CA TRP A 553 27.07 -13.07 33.26
C TRP A 553 28.47 -13.09 32.61
N ASP A 554 28.60 -13.65 31.41
CA ASP A 554 29.85 -13.65 30.64
C ASP A 554 30.35 -12.23 30.34
N GLN A 555 29.45 -11.30 29.99
CA GLN A 555 29.79 -9.90 29.78
C GLN A 555 30.29 -9.23 31.07
N GLN A 556 29.64 -9.48 32.21
CA GLN A 556 30.09 -8.93 33.50
C GLN A 556 31.45 -9.48 33.91
N VAL A 557 31.69 -10.78 33.72
CA VAL A 557 33.01 -11.38 33.93
C VAL A 557 34.04 -10.73 33.01
N SER A 558 33.74 -10.53 31.72
CA SER A 558 34.62 -9.86 30.77
C SER A 558 34.94 -8.40 31.16
N ILE A 559 33.93 -7.64 31.60
CA ILE A 559 34.09 -6.26 32.09
C ILE A 559 34.97 -6.26 33.34
N GLY A 560 34.72 -7.15 34.29
CA GLY A 560 35.54 -7.32 35.50
C GLY A 560 37.00 -7.61 35.16
N CYS A 561 37.26 -8.53 34.23
CA CYS A 561 38.61 -8.82 33.75
C CYS A 561 39.28 -7.62 33.08
N LYS A 562 38.56 -6.86 32.24
CA LYS A 562 39.09 -5.64 31.60
C LYS A 562 39.44 -4.57 32.63
N LEU A 563 38.61 -4.37 33.65
CA LEU A 563 38.88 -3.43 34.74
C LEU A 563 40.10 -3.86 35.56
N LEU A 564 40.27 -5.16 35.81
CA LEU A 564 41.47 -5.68 36.48
C LEU A 564 42.74 -5.43 35.66
N ILE A 565 42.69 -5.62 34.34
CA ILE A 565 43.81 -5.31 33.45
C ILE A 565 44.13 -3.81 33.49
N GLN A 566 43.11 -2.94 33.36
CA GLN A 566 43.29 -1.49 33.45
C GLN A 566 43.87 -1.06 34.81
N PHE A 567 43.46 -1.70 35.90
CA PHE A 567 43.99 -1.44 37.24
C PHE A 567 45.45 -1.90 37.36
N GLN A 568 45.81 -3.05 36.79
CA GLN A 568 47.20 -3.52 36.71
C GLN A 568 48.08 -2.57 35.89
N ASP A 569 47.59 -2.11 34.74
CA ASP A 569 48.30 -1.13 33.89
C ASP A 569 48.47 0.20 34.61
N LEU A 570 47.44 0.68 35.32
CA LEU A 570 47.51 1.90 36.13
C LEU A 570 48.52 1.74 37.28
N HIS A 571 48.51 0.59 37.97
CA HIS A 571 49.46 0.28 39.04
C HIS A 571 50.90 0.17 38.53
N ALA A 572 51.12 -0.44 37.37
CA ALA A 572 52.42 -0.49 36.72
C ALA A 572 52.92 0.90 36.30
N ASN A 573 52.03 1.76 35.78
CA ASN A 573 52.34 3.16 35.46
C ASN A 573 52.61 4.02 36.70
N ILE A 574 51.91 3.79 37.81
CA ILE A 574 52.20 4.48 39.08
C ILE A 574 53.58 4.04 39.60
N ASN A 575 53.91 2.75 39.55
CA ASN A 575 55.21 2.25 40.01
C ASN A 575 56.37 2.68 39.10
N SER A 576 56.14 2.93 37.81
CA SER A 576 57.18 3.47 36.92
C SER A 576 57.45 4.97 37.15
N VAL A 577 56.45 5.72 37.62
CA VAL A 577 56.56 7.15 38.00
C VAL A 577 57.12 7.31 39.42
N VAL A 578 56.82 6.37 40.32
CA VAL A 578 57.28 6.35 41.71
C VAL A 578 58.47 5.38 41.86
N ASN A 579 59.57 5.67 41.17
CA ASN A 579 60.87 5.15 41.59
C ASN A 579 61.28 5.92 42.86
N PHE A 580 61.00 5.36 44.04
CA PHE A 580 61.66 5.81 45.26
C PHE A 580 63.17 5.57 45.11
N PRO A 581 64.02 6.61 45.20
CA PRO A 581 65.44 6.38 45.36
C PRO A 581 65.65 5.70 46.72
N THR A 582 66.27 4.53 46.70
CA THR A 582 66.76 3.80 47.89
C THR A 582 67.69 4.64 48.74
#